data_AF-A0A7C7VHG6-F1
#
_entry.id   AF-A0A7C7VHG6-F1
#
_cell.length_a   1.000
_cell.length_b   1.000
_cell.length_c   1.000
_cell.angle_alpha   90.00
_cell.angle_beta   90.00
_cell.angle_gamma   90.00
#
_symmetry.space_group_name_H-M   'P 1'
#
loop_
_entity.id
_entity.type
_entity.pdbx_description
1 polymer ?
#
loop_
_entity_poly.entity_id
_entity_poly.type
_entity_poly.pdbx_seq_one_letter_code
_entity_poly.pdbx_strand_id
1 'polypeptide(L)'
;MKKVVMLVAMVAFLAVATVAFCNPAAPAGDISMKGPKKGAVNFSHKVHIEKAKISDCKTCHHTFKGEGDPKKCSECHKLKKDGKALDIKTATHKKCKGCHKKSGNKEAPTKCKACHKK
;
A
#
# COMPACT_ATOMS: atom_id res chain seq x y z
N MET A 1 28.50 32.58 20.00
CA MET A 1 28.10 32.04 18.68
C MET A 1 28.20 30.52 18.58
N LYS A 2 29.38 29.88 18.81
CA LYS A 2 29.53 28.40 18.78
C LYS A 2 28.53 27.62 19.64
N LYS A 3 28.24 28.08 20.87
CA LYS A 3 27.29 27.42 21.79
C LYS A 3 25.83 27.50 21.33
N VAL A 4 25.45 28.59 20.64
CA VAL A 4 24.10 28.78 20.09
C VAL A 4 23.91 27.93 18.83
N VAL A 5 24.94 27.85 17.98
CA VAL A 5 24.94 26.97 16.78
C VAL A 5 24.86 25.49 17.18
N MET A 6 25.59 25.07 18.23
CA MET A 6 25.49 23.70 18.76
C MET A 6 24.11 23.38 19.35
N LEU A 7 23.51 24.31 20.09
CA LEU A 7 22.16 24.14 20.65
C LEU A 7 21.10 24.03 19.55
N VAL A 8 21.15 24.89 18.53
CA VAL A 8 20.22 24.84 17.39
C VAL A 8 20.40 23.54 16.60
N ALA A 9 21.64 23.08 16.39
CA ALA A 9 21.91 21.81 15.73
C ALA A 9 21.39 20.61 16.53
N MET A 10 21.54 20.60 17.86
CA MET A 10 20.97 19.54 18.73
C MET A 10 19.44 19.54 18.73
N VAL A 11 18.80 20.70 18.82
CA VAL A 11 17.33 20.81 18.79
C VAL A 11 16.78 20.38 17.43
N ALA A 12 17.46 20.75 16.33
CA ALA A 12 17.10 20.27 15.00
C ALA A 12 17.27 18.75 14.87
N PHE A 13 18.32 18.16 15.44
CA PHE A 13 18.53 16.71 15.41
C PHE A 13 17.48 15.94 16.23
N LEU A 14 17.07 16.47 17.39
CA LEU A 14 15.98 15.91 18.20
C LEU A 14 14.61 16.06 17.52
N ALA A 15 14.35 17.17 16.84
CA ALA A 15 13.09 17.39 16.12
C ALA A 15 12.92 16.46 14.90
N VAL A 16 14.02 16.08 14.25
CA VAL A 16 13.99 15.10 13.14
C VAL A 16 13.78 13.67 13.65
N ALA A 17 14.22 13.35 14.86
CA ALA A 17 14.05 12.01 15.45
C ALA A 17 12.58 11.68 15.81
N THR A 18 11.76 12.68 16.17
CA THR A 18 10.37 12.45 16.59
C THR A 18 9.40 12.27 15.42
N VAL A 19 9.66 12.87 14.25
CA VAL A 19 8.83 12.68 13.04
C VAL A 19 8.96 11.29 12.40
N ALA A 20 9.99 10.52 12.76
CA ALA A 20 10.19 9.17 12.24
C ALA A 20 9.19 8.13 12.79
N PHE A 21 8.47 8.41 13.88
CA PHE A 21 7.66 7.42 14.60
C PHE A 21 6.16 7.38 14.22
N CYS A 22 5.70 8.20 13.26
CA CYS A 22 4.26 8.33 12.99
C CYS A 22 3.77 7.73 11.65
N ASN A 23 4.58 6.94 10.93
CA ASN A 23 4.06 6.27 9.74
C ASN A 23 3.26 5.02 10.16
N PRO A 24 1.97 4.89 9.82
CA PRO A 24 1.19 3.73 10.21
C PRO A 24 1.81 2.47 9.64
N ALA A 25 2.11 1.53 10.54
CA ALA A 25 2.64 0.24 10.18
C ALA A 25 1.58 -0.56 9.42
N ALA A 26 2.01 -1.28 8.38
CA ALA A 26 1.14 -2.24 7.72
C ALA A 26 0.67 -3.32 8.71
N PRO A 27 -0.53 -3.89 8.54
CA PRO A 27 -1.04 -4.91 9.44
C PRO A 27 -0.10 -6.12 9.48
N ALA A 28 -0.01 -6.74 10.66
CA ALA A 28 0.76 -7.96 10.85
C ALA A 28 0.11 -9.11 10.06
N GLY A 29 0.89 -9.72 9.16
CA GLY A 29 0.47 -10.89 8.39
C GLY A 29 -0.23 -10.59 7.06
N ASP A 30 -0.76 -11.66 6.48
CA ASP A 30 -1.45 -11.61 5.19
C ASP A 30 -2.93 -11.30 5.39
N ILE A 31 -3.47 -10.44 4.53
CA ILE A 31 -4.89 -10.10 4.52
C ILE A 31 -5.60 -10.83 3.38
N SER A 32 -6.89 -11.07 3.54
CA SER A 32 -7.71 -11.71 2.50
C SER A 32 -8.67 -10.72 1.86
N MET A 33 -8.54 -10.53 0.55
CA MET A 33 -9.43 -9.69 -0.25
C MET A 33 -10.47 -10.56 -0.93
N LYS A 34 -11.71 -10.53 -0.42
CA LYS A 34 -12.84 -11.26 -1.01
C LYS A 34 -13.37 -10.52 -2.24
N GLY A 35 -13.40 -11.21 -3.38
CA GLY A 35 -14.02 -10.72 -4.61
C GLY A 35 -15.46 -11.23 -4.76
N PRO A 36 -16.27 -10.58 -5.61
CA PRO A 36 -17.68 -10.96 -5.78
C PRO A 36 -17.91 -12.25 -6.57
N LYS A 37 -16.96 -12.65 -7.43
CA LYS A 37 -17.15 -13.77 -8.39
C LYS A 37 -16.04 -14.83 -8.34
N LYS A 38 -14.90 -14.53 -7.75
CA LYS A 38 -13.74 -15.43 -7.67
C LYS A 38 -13.33 -15.57 -6.22
N GLY A 39 -12.62 -16.66 -5.92
CA GLY A 39 -12.05 -16.93 -4.61
C GLY A 39 -11.24 -15.76 -4.07
N ALA A 40 -11.13 -15.71 -2.75
CA ALA A 40 -10.41 -14.66 -2.06
C ALA A 40 -8.94 -14.62 -2.51
N VAL A 41 -8.40 -13.41 -2.61
CA VAL A 41 -6.99 -13.21 -2.93
C VAL A 41 -6.27 -12.86 -1.63
N ASN A 42 -5.34 -13.71 -1.22
CA ASN A 42 -4.46 -13.39 -0.10
C ASN A 42 -3.40 -12.39 -0.55
N PHE A 43 -3.19 -11.36 0.25
CA PHE A 43 -2.29 -10.26 -0.03
C PHE A 43 -1.37 -10.04 1.17
N SER A 44 -0.07 -10.08 0.92
CA SER A 44 0.97 -9.88 1.93
C SER A 44 1.56 -8.48 1.80
N HIS A 45 1.33 -7.62 2.80
CA HIS A 45 2.01 -6.33 2.85
C HIS A 45 3.53 -6.51 2.95
N LYS A 46 3.98 -7.48 3.74
CA LYS A 46 5.40 -7.81 3.93
C LYS A 46 6.10 -8.09 2.60
N VAL A 47 5.51 -8.93 1.74
CA VAL A 47 6.10 -9.22 0.42
C VAL A 47 6.21 -7.95 -0.44
N HIS A 48 5.17 -7.12 -0.46
CA HIS A 48 5.18 -5.91 -1.29
C HIS A 48 6.15 -4.84 -0.77
N ILE A 49 6.29 -4.71 0.54
CA ILE A 49 7.19 -3.73 1.17
C ILE A 49 8.63 -4.23 1.09
N GLU A 50 8.91 -5.44 1.57
CA GLU A 50 10.28 -5.92 1.77
C GLU A 50 10.89 -6.52 0.50
N LYS A 51 10.11 -7.30 -0.28
CA LYS A 51 10.62 -7.98 -1.48
C LYS A 51 10.44 -7.14 -2.72
N ALA A 52 9.25 -6.56 -2.92
CA ALA A 52 8.98 -5.69 -4.07
C ALA A 52 9.44 -4.24 -3.85
N LYS A 53 9.99 -3.92 -2.68
CA LYS A 53 10.57 -2.61 -2.32
C LYS A 53 9.59 -1.44 -2.49
N ILE A 54 8.31 -1.67 -2.21
CA ILE A 54 7.27 -0.64 -2.25
C ILE A 54 7.11 -0.05 -0.85
N SER A 55 7.83 1.03 -0.56
CA SER A 55 7.76 1.74 0.73
C SER A 55 6.67 2.80 0.78
N ASP A 56 6.28 3.37 -0.37
CA ASP A 56 5.21 4.37 -0.43
C ASP A 56 3.82 3.73 -0.36
N CYS A 57 3.18 3.81 0.79
CA CYS A 57 1.81 3.35 1.04
C CYS A 57 0.79 3.93 0.04
N LYS A 58 1.02 5.16 -0.45
CA LYS A 58 0.15 5.83 -1.42
C LYS A 58 0.22 5.20 -2.80
N THR A 59 1.23 4.35 -3.05
CA THR A 59 1.25 3.52 -4.25
C THR A 59 -0.04 2.73 -4.35
N CYS A 60 -0.50 2.06 -3.29
CA CYS A 60 -1.75 1.28 -3.32
C CYS A 60 -2.93 2.06 -2.73
N HIS A 61 -2.73 2.66 -1.55
CA HIS A 61 -3.75 3.49 -0.90
C HIS A 61 -3.68 4.91 -1.45
N HIS A 62 -4.08 5.07 -2.70
CA HIS A 62 -3.88 6.31 -3.48
C HIS A 62 -4.66 7.54 -2.99
N THR A 63 -5.48 7.41 -1.94
CA THR A 63 -6.16 8.51 -1.24
C THR A 63 -5.65 8.72 0.17
N PHE A 64 -4.68 7.90 0.61
CA PHE A 64 -4.13 7.96 1.95
C PHE A 64 -3.31 9.24 2.13
N LYS A 65 -3.53 9.93 3.26
CA LYS A 65 -2.90 11.22 3.54
C LYS A 65 -1.57 11.09 4.28
N GLY A 66 -1.29 9.93 4.88
CA GLY A 66 -0.13 9.73 5.75
C GLY A 66 -0.50 9.58 7.23
N GLU A 67 -1.76 9.84 7.57
CA GLU A 67 -2.26 9.84 8.95
C GLU A 67 -3.44 8.88 9.10
N GLY A 68 -3.44 8.11 10.20
CA GLY A 68 -4.47 7.12 10.51
C GLY A 68 -4.44 5.88 9.62
N ASP A 69 -5.48 5.05 9.73
CA ASP A 69 -5.58 3.83 8.94
C ASP A 69 -6.17 4.12 7.54
N PRO A 70 -5.59 3.55 6.47
CA PRO A 70 -6.15 3.68 5.14
C PRO A 70 -7.45 2.88 5.02
N LYS A 71 -8.39 3.44 4.24
CA LYS A 71 -9.68 2.79 3.94
C LYS A 71 -9.50 1.53 3.09
N LYS A 72 -10.44 0.58 3.25
CA LYS A 72 -10.51 -0.60 2.38
C LYS A 72 -10.91 -0.20 0.97
N CYS A 73 -10.38 -0.91 -0.03
CA CYS A 73 -10.68 -0.67 -1.43
C CYS A 73 -12.20 -0.66 -1.70
N SER A 74 -12.94 -1.60 -1.09
CA SER A 74 -14.39 -1.78 -1.25
C SER A 74 -15.25 -0.67 -0.64
N GLU A 75 -14.66 0.23 0.15
CA GLU A 75 -15.40 1.38 0.67
C GLU A 75 -15.74 2.37 -0.44
N CYS A 76 -14.87 2.54 -1.43
CA CYS A 76 -15.10 3.43 -2.57
C CYS A 76 -15.26 2.66 -3.90
N HIS A 77 -14.47 1.61 -4.12
CA HIS A 77 -14.58 0.78 -5.32
C HIS A 77 -15.64 -0.30 -5.09
N LYS A 78 -16.88 -0.01 -5.50
CA LYS A 78 -18.01 -0.93 -5.38
C LYS A 78 -18.03 -1.97 -6.50
N LEU A 79 -19.03 -2.85 -6.48
CA LEU A 79 -19.23 -3.88 -7.50
C LEU A 79 -19.51 -3.29 -8.88
N LYS A 80 -20.20 -2.14 -8.90
CA LYS A 80 -20.41 -1.31 -10.08
C LYS A 80 -19.61 -0.03 -9.90
N LYS A 81 -19.30 0.61 -11.02
CA LYS A 81 -18.68 1.94 -11.04
C LYS A 81 -19.58 2.91 -10.28
N ASP A 82 -18.97 3.78 -9.49
CA ASP A 82 -19.68 4.82 -8.73
C ASP A 82 -18.96 6.16 -8.94
N GLY A 83 -19.63 7.08 -9.64
CA GLY A 83 -19.03 8.33 -10.09
C GLY A 83 -17.69 8.13 -10.82
N LYS A 84 -16.62 8.70 -10.26
CA LYS A 84 -15.25 8.57 -10.78
C LYS A 84 -14.53 7.30 -10.29
N ALA A 85 -15.05 6.61 -9.28
CA ALA A 85 -14.46 5.39 -8.75
C ALA A 85 -14.75 4.22 -9.68
N LEU A 86 -13.70 3.57 -10.17
CA LEU A 86 -13.81 2.33 -10.95
C LEU A 86 -14.48 1.23 -10.12
N ASP A 87 -15.10 0.25 -10.77
CA ASP A 87 -15.54 -0.94 -10.07
C ASP A 87 -14.32 -1.70 -9.49
N ILE A 88 -14.53 -2.44 -8.40
CA ILE A 88 -13.45 -3.11 -7.66
C ILE A 88 -12.65 -4.08 -8.52
N LYS A 89 -13.29 -4.76 -9.48
CA LYS A 89 -12.62 -5.71 -10.37
C LYS A 89 -11.66 -4.92 -11.28
N THR A 90 -12.12 -3.86 -11.92
CA THR A 90 -11.27 -3.06 -12.80
C THR A 90 -10.15 -2.37 -12.02
N ALA A 91 -10.45 -1.77 -10.87
CA ALA A 91 -9.47 -1.07 -10.04
C ALA A 91 -8.30 -2.00 -9.63
N THR A 92 -8.63 -3.16 -9.06
CA THR A 92 -7.62 -4.14 -8.59
C THR A 92 -6.83 -4.75 -9.74
N HIS A 93 -7.46 -5.14 -10.85
CA HIS A 93 -6.71 -5.68 -12.00
C HIS A 93 -5.83 -4.61 -12.67
N LYS A 94 -6.30 -3.37 -12.79
CA LYS A 94 -5.48 -2.29 -13.36
C LYS A 94 -4.27 -2.00 -12.47
N LYS A 95 -4.45 -2.01 -11.15
CA LYS A 95 -3.37 -1.71 -10.21
C LYS A 95 -2.42 -2.88 -10.00
N CYS A 96 -2.92 -4.01 -9.53
CA CYS A 96 -2.09 -5.16 -9.14
C CYS A 96 -1.49 -5.84 -10.39
N LYS A 97 -2.34 -6.32 -11.31
CA LYS A 97 -1.86 -7.01 -12.52
C LYS A 97 -1.07 -6.06 -13.44
N GLY A 98 -1.44 -4.77 -13.47
CA GLY A 98 -0.68 -3.75 -14.19
C GLY A 98 0.73 -3.57 -13.65
N CYS A 99 0.89 -3.40 -12.34
CA CYS A 99 2.20 -3.32 -11.68
C CYS A 99 3.01 -4.61 -11.89
N HIS A 100 2.40 -5.79 -11.66
CA HIS A 100 3.08 -7.07 -11.82
C HIS A 100 3.62 -7.27 -13.24
N LYS A 101 2.83 -6.95 -14.27
CA LYS A 101 3.29 -7.00 -15.67
C LYS A 101 4.48 -6.08 -15.93
N LYS A 102 4.42 -4.85 -15.41
CA LYS A 102 5.48 -3.84 -15.61
C LYS A 102 6.76 -4.15 -14.84
N SER A 103 6.64 -4.86 -13.72
CA SER A 103 7.80 -5.18 -12.86
C SER A 103 8.83 -6.09 -13.55
N GLY A 104 8.43 -6.87 -14.56
CA GLY A 104 9.28 -7.90 -15.18
C GLY A 104 9.60 -9.08 -14.24
N ASN A 105 9.17 -9.05 -12.97
CA ASN A 105 9.43 -10.10 -12.01
C ASN A 105 8.53 -11.32 -12.30
N LYS A 106 9.15 -12.48 -12.52
CA LYS A 106 8.46 -13.76 -12.78
C LYS A 106 7.65 -14.25 -11.58
N GLU A 107 8.03 -13.87 -10.36
CA GLU A 107 7.30 -14.17 -9.12
C GLU A 107 6.02 -13.33 -8.98
N ALA A 108 5.92 -12.21 -9.71
CA ALA A 108 4.75 -11.35 -9.67
C ALA A 108 3.58 -11.99 -10.45
N PRO A 109 2.48 -12.39 -9.79
CA PRO A 109 1.45 -13.18 -10.44
C PRO A 109 0.62 -12.35 -11.43
N THR A 110 0.53 -12.81 -12.68
CA THR A 110 -0.25 -12.15 -13.74
C THR A 110 -1.40 -13.02 -14.29
N LYS A 111 -1.38 -14.33 -14.00
CA LYS A 111 -2.39 -15.31 -14.41
C LYS A 111 -3.54 -15.35 -13.40
N CYS A 112 -4.77 -15.58 -13.87
CA CYS A 112 -5.98 -15.51 -13.04
C CYS A 112 -5.91 -16.45 -11.82
N LYS A 113 -5.49 -17.71 -12.02
CA LYS A 113 -5.38 -18.73 -10.97
C LYS A 113 -4.18 -18.53 -10.03
N ALA A 114 -3.22 -17.67 -10.39
CA ALA A 114 -2.08 -17.38 -9.54
C ALA A 114 -2.48 -16.47 -8.37
N CYS A 115 -3.45 -15.56 -8.59
CA CYS A 115 -4.03 -14.74 -7.52
C CYS A 115 -5.29 -15.38 -6.92
N HIS A 116 -6.21 -15.88 -7.77
CA HIS A 116 -7.44 -16.54 -7.34
C HIS A 116 -7.23 -18.05 -7.22
N LYS A 117 -6.49 -18.45 -6.18
CA LYS A 117 -6.38 -19.86 -5.82
C LYS A 117 -7.76 -20.38 -5.40
N LYS A 118 -8.08 -21.62 -5.78
CA LYS A 118 -9.30 -22.30 -5.33
C LYS A 118 -9.09 -22.84 -3.93
#